data_AF-A0A9E4DTV5-F1
#
_entry.id   AF-A0A9E4DTV5-F1
#
_cell.length_a   1.000
_cell.length_b   1.000
_cell.length_c   1.000
_cell.angle_alpha   90.00
_cell.angle_beta   90.00
_cell.angle_gamma   90.00
#
_symmetry.space_group_name_H-M   'P 1'
#
loop_
_entity.id
_entity.type
_entity.pdbx_description
1 polymer ?
#
loop_
_entity_poly.entity_id
_entity_poly.type
_entity_poly.pdbx_seq_one_letter_code
_entity_poly.pdbx_strand_id
1 'polypeptide(L)'
;MFYEILGHLLAHAGGGLPEVAAAAGDDEFAQKQVRRVALLMQRVGGAWPAAFGGVLRESEILRRALAEARESLIENDCPVPAELEGDRVDDPLAEYRRLMNALDAAVIALHAQPGEWPRAALASVRRALAEAAEVQRQVLAGSMGDARIPSEPRGAA
;
A
#
# COMPACT_ATOMS: atom_id res chain seq x y z
N MET A 1 -2.36 13.63 -6.70
CA MET A 1 -3.59 14.33 -7.06
C MET A 1 -4.81 13.40 -7.24
N PHE A 2 -4.88 12.53 -8.26
CA PHE A 2 -6.07 11.67 -8.47
C PHE A 2 -6.42 10.80 -7.24
N TYR A 3 -5.44 10.09 -6.70
CA TYR A 3 -5.66 9.19 -5.56
C TYR A 3 -6.00 9.95 -4.26
N GLU A 4 -5.46 11.15 -4.04
CA GLU A 4 -5.81 11.98 -2.89
C GLU A 4 -7.27 12.48 -3.00
N ILE A 5 -7.69 12.88 -4.20
CA ILE A 5 -9.06 13.29 -4.49
C ILE A 5 -10.03 12.13 -4.23
N LEU A 6 -9.67 10.91 -4.64
CA LEU A 6 -10.50 9.72 -4.37
C LEU A 6 -10.71 9.50 -2.87
N GLY A 7 -9.64 9.62 -2.07
CA GLY A 7 -9.73 9.52 -0.61
C GLY A 7 -10.69 10.57 -0.02
N HIS A 8 -10.56 11.82 -0.44
CA HIS A 8 -11.46 12.90 -0.03
C HIS A 8 -12.91 12.66 -0.45
N LEU A 9 -13.15 12.19 -1.68
CA LEU A 9 -14.49 11.88 -2.17
C LEU A 9 -15.15 10.75 -1.38
N LEU A 10 -14.40 9.69 -1.06
CA LEU A 10 -14.89 8.59 -0.23
C LEU A 10 -15.23 9.06 1.20
N ALA A 11 -14.36 9.87 1.80
CA ALA A 11 -14.59 10.43 3.12
C ALA A 11 -15.83 11.34 3.15
N HIS A 12 -15.97 12.19 2.13
CA HIS A 12 -17.09 13.12 2.01
C HIS A 12 -18.41 12.39 1.71
N ALA A 13 -18.42 11.42 0.81
CA ALA A 13 -19.59 10.60 0.49
C ALA A 13 -20.10 9.84 1.73
N GLY A 14 -19.19 9.31 2.56
CA GLY A 14 -19.55 8.70 3.83
C GLY A 14 -20.15 9.68 4.84
N GLY A 15 -19.83 10.98 4.76
CA GLY A 15 -20.48 12.04 5.54
C GLY A 15 -21.93 12.32 5.15
N GLY A 16 -22.27 12.28 3.86
CA GLY A 16 -23.61 12.62 3.35
C GLY A 16 -24.61 11.47 3.31
N LEU A 17 -24.15 10.22 3.30
CA LEU A 17 -25.01 9.02 3.21
C LEU A 17 -26.08 8.89 4.32
N PRO A 18 -25.81 9.21 5.60
CA PRO A 18 -26.82 9.13 6.66
C PRO A 18 -28.01 10.09 6.47
N GLU A 19 -27.78 11.27 5.92
CA GLU A 19 -28.83 12.27 5.66
C GLU A 19 -29.76 11.80 4.52
N VAL A 20 -29.18 11.21 3.47
CA VAL A 20 -29.92 10.65 2.35
C VAL A 20 -30.77 9.45 2.79
N ALA A 21 -30.25 8.60 3.68
CA ALA A 21 -31.02 7.46 4.22
C ALA A 21 -32.15 7.91 5.15
N ALA A 22 -31.94 8.96 5.95
CA ALA A 22 -33.00 9.51 6.80
C ALA A 22 -34.15 10.10 5.97
N ALA A 23 -33.87 10.62 4.78
CA ALA A 23 -34.89 11.12 3.85
C ALA A 23 -35.67 10.02 3.11
N ALA A 24 -35.19 8.76 3.10
CA ALA A 24 -35.73 7.69 2.26
C ALA A 24 -36.83 6.82 2.92
N GLY A 25 -37.14 7.03 4.21
CA GLY A 25 -38.26 6.37 4.91
C GLY A 25 -37.89 5.64 6.22
N ASP A 26 -38.87 4.99 6.84
CA ASP A 26 -38.82 4.42 8.21
C ASP A 26 -38.20 3.01 8.32
N ASP A 27 -37.56 2.47 7.27
CA ASP A 27 -36.90 1.17 7.36
C ASP A 27 -35.64 1.23 8.24
N GLU A 28 -35.80 0.89 9.51
CA GLU A 28 -34.74 0.88 10.51
C GLU A 28 -33.57 -0.04 10.13
N PHE A 29 -33.85 -1.17 9.45
CA PHE A 29 -32.81 -2.09 9.00
C PHE A 29 -31.99 -1.46 7.88
N ALA A 30 -32.65 -0.87 6.87
CA ALA A 30 -31.97 -0.16 5.79
C ALA A 30 -31.14 1.02 6.32
N GLN A 31 -31.67 1.81 7.26
CA GLN A 31 -30.94 2.91 7.89
C GLN A 31 -29.68 2.42 8.63
N LYS A 32 -29.76 1.30 9.36
CA LYS A 32 -28.59 0.68 10.01
C LYS A 32 -27.54 0.23 8.99
N GLN A 33 -27.94 -0.36 7.87
CA GLN A 33 -27.01 -0.75 6.80
C GLN A 33 -26.33 0.47 6.16
N VAL A 34 -27.09 1.53 5.86
CA VAL A 34 -26.50 2.75 5.28
C VAL A 34 -25.52 3.41 6.23
N ARG A 35 -25.82 3.49 7.54
CA ARG A 35 -24.87 4.01 8.54
C ARG A 35 -23.57 3.20 8.58
N ARG A 36 -23.64 1.86 8.44
CA ARG A 36 -22.45 1.01 8.37
C ARG A 36 -21.63 1.27 7.11
N VAL A 37 -22.29 1.37 5.96
CA VAL A 37 -21.62 1.68 4.68
C VAL A 37 -20.97 3.07 4.73
N ALA A 38 -21.69 4.08 5.23
CA ALA A 38 -21.19 5.43 5.44
C ALA A 38 -19.92 5.44 6.30
N LEU A 39 -19.93 4.72 7.42
CA LEU A 39 -18.79 4.60 8.32
C LEU A 39 -17.60 3.87 7.66
N LEU A 40 -17.86 2.83 6.85
CA LEU A 40 -16.81 2.16 6.08
C LEU A 40 -16.19 3.10 5.04
N MET A 41 -17.01 3.87 4.31
CA MET A 41 -16.53 4.84 3.32
C MET A 41 -15.71 5.96 3.95
N GLN A 42 -16.15 6.49 5.11
CA GLN A 42 -15.35 7.46 5.88
C GLN A 42 -14.00 6.90 6.30
N ARG A 43 -13.98 5.67 6.81
CA ARG A 43 -12.74 5.01 7.25
C ARG A 43 -11.80 4.75 6.09
N VAL A 44 -12.29 4.19 5.00
CA VAL A 44 -11.48 3.94 3.79
C VAL A 44 -10.96 5.26 3.25
N GLY A 45 -11.81 6.27 3.10
CA GLY A 45 -11.42 7.59 2.61
C GLY A 45 -10.38 8.29 3.50
N GLY A 46 -10.52 8.19 4.83
CA GLY A 46 -9.58 8.76 5.79
C GLY A 46 -8.23 8.04 5.84
N ALA A 47 -8.22 6.71 5.71
CA ALA A 47 -6.98 5.93 5.66
C ALA A 47 -6.25 6.03 4.31
N TRP A 48 -6.96 6.42 3.25
CA TRP A 48 -6.47 6.38 1.88
C TRP A 48 -5.19 7.21 1.63
N PRO A 49 -5.06 8.47 2.09
CA PRO A 49 -3.84 9.25 1.86
C PRO A 49 -2.61 8.61 2.52
N ALA A 50 -2.77 8.06 3.72
CA ALA A 50 -1.68 7.38 4.42
C ALA A 50 -1.28 6.08 3.71
N ALA A 51 -2.26 5.28 3.28
CA ALA A 51 -2.01 4.05 2.52
C ALA A 51 -1.29 4.33 1.20
N PHE A 52 -1.77 5.31 0.43
CA PHE A 52 -1.15 5.66 -0.85
C PHE A 52 0.23 6.29 -0.68
N GLY A 53 0.40 7.16 0.32
CA GLY A 53 1.71 7.68 0.70
C GLY A 53 2.68 6.59 1.18
N GLY A 54 2.16 5.48 1.72
CA GLY A 54 2.92 4.26 2.00
C GLY A 54 3.43 3.59 0.73
N VAL A 55 2.54 3.32 -0.23
CA VAL A 55 2.90 2.72 -1.53
C VAL A 55 3.98 3.52 -2.27
N LEU A 56 3.88 4.85 -2.26
CA LEU A 56 4.90 5.71 -2.89
C LEU A 56 6.27 5.59 -2.22
N ARG A 57 6.30 5.53 -0.88
CA ARG A 57 7.53 5.34 -0.10
C ARG A 57 8.13 3.95 -0.32
N GLU A 58 7.31 2.90 -0.29
CA GLU A 58 7.75 1.54 -0.60
C GLU A 58 8.32 1.45 -2.02
N SER A 59 7.67 2.09 -3.00
CA SER A 59 8.14 2.12 -4.39
C SER A 59 9.53 2.75 -4.51
N GLU A 60 9.83 3.79 -3.74
CA GLU A 60 11.16 4.42 -3.72
C GLU A 60 12.22 3.46 -3.15
N ILE A 61 11.92 2.82 -2.02
CA ILE A 61 12.79 1.85 -1.37
C ILE A 61 13.12 0.69 -2.34
N LEU A 62 12.09 0.14 -2.98
CA LEU A 62 12.23 -0.95 -3.95
C LEU A 62 13.03 -0.51 -5.17
N ARG A 63 12.80 0.70 -5.69
CA ARG A 63 13.55 1.22 -6.86
C ARG A 63 15.03 1.32 -6.57
N ARG A 64 15.41 1.86 -5.40
CA ARG A 64 16.82 1.93 -4.98
C ARG A 64 17.43 0.53 -4.88
N ALA A 65 16.76 -0.40 -4.22
CA ALA A 65 17.25 -1.76 -4.05
C ALA A 65 17.43 -2.50 -5.39
N LEU A 66 16.51 -2.30 -6.33
CA LEU A 66 16.57 -2.87 -7.68
C LEU A 66 17.70 -2.25 -8.51
N ALA A 67 17.96 -0.95 -8.37
CA ALA A 67 19.09 -0.31 -9.01
C ALA A 67 20.43 -0.88 -8.51
N GLU A 68 20.58 -1.05 -7.18
CA GLU A 68 21.76 -1.68 -6.57
C GLU A 68 21.94 -3.14 -7.04
N ALA A 69 20.85 -3.91 -7.09
CA ALA A 69 20.88 -5.30 -7.57
C ALA A 69 21.26 -5.39 -9.06
N ARG A 70 20.73 -4.48 -9.88
CA ARG A 70 21.07 -4.37 -11.31
C ARG A 70 22.53 -4.02 -11.50
N GLU A 71 23.04 -3.02 -10.78
CA GLU A 71 24.45 -2.63 -10.82
C GLU A 71 25.35 -3.80 -10.43
N SER A 72 25.01 -4.53 -9.37
CA SER A 72 25.74 -5.73 -8.95
C SER A 72 25.78 -6.80 -10.05
N LEU A 73 24.68 -7.01 -10.78
CA LEU A 73 24.65 -7.96 -11.91
C LEU A 73 25.55 -7.49 -13.06
N ILE A 74 25.54 -6.20 -13.38
CA ILE A 74 26.37 -5.61 -14.45
C ILE A 74 27.86 -5.69 -14.10
N GLU A 75 28.25 -5.31 -12.89
CA GLU A 75 29.64 -5.32 -12.42
C GLU A 75 30.27 -6.72 -12.42
N ASN A 76 29.43 -7.76 -12.33
CA ASN A 76 29.85 -9.16 -12.30
C ASN A 76 29.55 -9.88 -13.62
N ASP A 77 29.37 -9.14 -14.72
CA ASP A 77 29.15 -9.67 -16.09
C ASP A 77 27.98 -10.67 -16.19
N CYS A 78 26.93 -10.49 -15.37
CA CYS A 78 25.76 -11.35 -15.34
C CYS A 78 24.63 -10.79 -16.20
N PRO A 79 23.80 -11.65 -16.83
CA PRO A 79 22.61 -11.21 -17.54
C PRO A 79 21.64 -10.46 -16.60
N VAL A 80 21.22 -9.27 -17.02
CA VAL A 80 20.20 -8.48 -16.33
C VAL A 80 18.82 -8.93 -16.83
N PRO A 81 17.87 -9.31 -15.95
CA PRO A 81 16.51 -9.64 -16.38
C PRO A 81 15.80 -8.41 -16.95
N ALA A 82 14.98 -8.61 -17.98
CA ALA A 82 14.26 -7.54 -18.68
C ALA A 82 13.35 -6.72 -17.74
N GLU A 83 12.84 -7.34 -16.67
CA GLU A 83 12.00 -6.69 -15.66
C GLU A 83 12.75 -5.57 -14.91
N LEU A 84 14.08 -5.64 -14.82
CA LEU A 84 14.92 -4.61 -14.20
C LEU A 84 15.28 -3.48 -15.19
N GLU A 85 15.01 -3.65 -16.48
CA GLU A 85 15.34 -2.70 -17.54
C GLU A 85 14.18 -1.75 -17.89
N GLY A 86 13.03 -1.90 -17.23
CA GLY A 86 11.85 -1.08 -17.49
C GLY A 86 11.95 0.36 -16.98
N ASP A 87 11.52 1.30 -17.82
CA ASP A 87 11.32 2.69 -17.44
C ASP A 87 10.27 2.84 -16.34
N ARG A 88 10.34 3.96 -15.62
CA ARG A 88 9.36 4.35 -14.62
C ARG A 88 7.99 4.52 -15.28
N VAL A 89 6.95 3.95 -14.66
CA VAL A 89 5.56 4.14 -15.05
C VAL A 89 4.93 5.30 -14.29
N ASP A 90 4.13 6.13 -14.97
CA ASP A 90 3.48 7.30 -14.36
C ASP A 90 2.38 6.94 -13.36
N ASP A 91 1.66 5.84 -13.60
CA ASP A 91 0.66 5.32 -12.66
C ASP A 91 1.35 4.63 -11.47
N PRO A 92 1.22 5.14 -10.23
CA PRO A 92 1.93 4.59 -9.09
C PRO A 92 1.57 3.15 -8.73
N LEU A 93 0.33 2.69 -8.99
CA LEU A 93 -0.04 1.30 -8.73
C LEU A 93 0.53 0.35 -9.78
N ALA A 94 0.52 0.77 -11.05
CA ALA A 94 1.20 0.05 -12.11
C ALA A 94 2.72 -0.01 -11.87
N GLU A 95 3.32 1.10 -11.42
CA GLU A 95 4.73 1.16 -11.05
C GLU A 95 5.04 0.23 -9.88
N TYR A 96 4.24 0.25 -8.81
CA TYR A 96 4.44 -0.66 -7.68
C TYR A 96 4.38 -2.13 -8.11
N ARG A 97 3.40 -2.50 -8.95
CA ARG A 97 3.31 -3.85 -9.51
C ARG A 97 4.54 -4.20 -10.35
N ARG A 98 5.03 -3.28 -11.19
CA ARG A 98 6.25 -3.48 -11.97
C ARG A 98 7.46 -3.74 -11.07
N LEU A 99 7.62 -2.94 -10.01
CA LEU A 99 8.70 -3.08 -9.04
C LEU A 99 8.64 -4.44 -8.32
N MET A 100 7.45 -4.93 -7.97
CA MET A 100 7.30 -6.27 -7.37
C MET A 100 7.73 -7.39 -8.32
N ASN A 101 7.35 -7.31 -9.61
CA ASN A 101 7.81 -8.28 -10.60
C ASN A 101 9.33 -8.24 -10.81
N ALA A 102 9.90 -7.02 -10.84
CA ALA A 102 11.35 -6.82 -10.97
C ALA A 102 12.10 -7.36 -9.74
N LEU A 103 11.52 -7.24 -8.54
CA LEU A 103 12.07 -7.82 -7.31
C LEU A 103 12.18 -9.33 -7.40
N ASP A 104 11.11 -10.01 -7.82
CA ASP A 104 11.12 -11.47 -7.98
C ASP A 104 12.19 -11.90 -9.00
N ALA A 105 12.25 -11.22 -10.15
CA ALA A 105 13.27 -11.49 -11.17
C ALA A 105 14.70 -11.27 -10.65
N ALA A 106 14.95 -10.17 -9.91
CA ALA A 106 16.24 -9.88 -9.31
C ALA A 106 16.67 -10.96 -8.30
N VAL A 107 15.74 -11.38 -7.43
CA VAL A 107 16.00 -12.42 -6.43
C VAL A 107 16.35 -13.74 -7.10
N ILE A 108 15.61 -14.14 -8.14
CA ILE A 108 15.89 -15.36 -8.92
C ILE A 108 17.27 -15.27 -9.57
N ALA A 109 17.56 -14.15 -10.26
CA ALA A 109 18.83 -13.96 -10.95
C ALA A 109 20.03 -14.02 -9.99
N LEU A 110 19.95 -13.35 -8.84
CA LEU A 110 21.00 -13.35 -7.83
C LEU A 110 21.17 -14.74 -7.18
N HIS A 111 20.09 -15.48 -6.96
CA HIS A 111 20.16 -16.84 -6.42
C HIS A 111 20.78 -17.86 -7.39
N ALA A 112 20.72 -17.60 -8.69
CA ALA A 112 21.36 -18.45 -9.70
C ALA A 112 22.88 -18.30 -9.74
N GLN A 113 23.45 -17.27 -9.11
CA GLN A 113 24.88 -16.98 -9.17
C GLN A 113 25.66 -17.62 -8.01
N PRO A 114 26.85 -18.20 -8.27
CA PRO A 114 27.74 -18.66 -7.21
C PRO A 114 28.56 -17.51 -6.62
N GLY A 115 28.99 -17.65 -5.36
CA GLY A 115 29.96 -16.76 -4.72
C GLY A 115 29.40 -15.92 -3.58
N GLU A 116 30.21 -14.97 -3.11
CA GLU A 116 29.88 -14.09 -1.97
C GLU A 116 29.14 -12.82 -2.39
N TRP A 117 29.46 -12.27 -3.57
CA TRP A 117 28.83 -11.05 -4.07
C TRP A 117 27.30 -11.17 -4.25
N PRO A 118 26.69 -12.28 -4.73
CA PRO A 118 25.24 -12.37 -4.85
C PRO A 118 24.58 -12.43 -3.47
N ARG A 119 25.28 -13.00 -2.46
CA ARG A 119 24.79 -13.01 -1.07
C ARG A 119 24.77 -11.60 -0.49
N ALA A 120 25.78 -10.79 -0.78
CA ALA A 120 25.83 -9.39 -0.38
C ALA A 120 24.71 -8.58 -1.05
N ALA A 121 24.49 -8.75 -2.37
CA ALA A 121 23.39 -8.13 -3.10
C ALA A 121 22.02 -8.54 -2.53
N LEU A 122 21.79 -9.84 -2.31
CA LEU A 122 20.58 -10.37 -1.66
C LEU A 122 20.39 -9.82 -0.24
N ALA A 123 21.47 -9.60 0.51
CA ALA A 123 21.38 -8.96 1.82
C ALA A 123 20.91 -7.50 1.71
N SER A 124 21.34 -6.76 0.68
CA SER A 124 20.82 -5.41 0.44
C SER A 124 19.32 -5.43 0.12
N VAL A 125 18.89 -6.32 -0.78
CA VAL A 125 17.46 -6.52 -1.11
C VAL A 125 16.63 -6.85 0.13
N ARG A 126 17.11 -7.76 1.00
CA ARG A 126 16.40 -8.10 2.26
C ARG A 126 16.28 -6.91 3.22
N ARG A 127 17.31 -6.06 3.31
CA ARG A 127 17.23 -4.84 4.13
C ARG A 127 16.17 -3.88 3.58
N ALA A 128 16.11 -3.70 2.27
CA ALA A 128 15.08 -2.89 1.64
C ALA A 128 13.67 -3.45 1.87
N LEU A 129 13.49 -4.78 1.83
CA LEU A 129 12.20 -5.40 2.18
C LEU A 129 11.81 -5.17 3.64
N ALA A 130 12.78 -5.23 4.56
CA ALA A 130 12.54 -4.90 5.96
C ALA A 130 12.13 -3.43 6.15
N GLU A 131 12.77 -2.51 5.42
CA GLU A 131 12.41 -1.09 5.39
C GLU A 131 11.00 -0.86 4.83
N ALA A 132 10.66 -1.53 3.72
CA ALA A 132 9.32 -1.47 3.13
C ALA A 132 8.24 -2.04 4.08
N ALA A 133 8.53 -3.15 4.76
CA ALA A 133 7.63 -3.72 5.77
C ALA A 133 7.40 -2.77 6.96
N GLU A 134 8.39 -1.94 7.32
CA GLU A 134 8.23 -0.93 8.35
C GLU A 134 7.31 0.21 7.91
N VAL A 135 7.35 0.61 6.64
CA VAL A 135 6.36 1.55 6.08
C VAL A 135 4.94 1.00 6.20
N GLN A 136 4.74 -0.28 5.86
CA GLN A 136 3.44 -0.94 6.01
C GLN A 136 2.96 -0.97 7.45
N ARG A 137 3.86 -1.26 8.40
CA ARG A 137 3.55 -1.24 9.84
C ARG A 137 3.07 0.14 10.29
N GLN A 138 3.73 1.20 9.84
CA GLN A 138 3.35 2.58 10.17
C GLN A 138 1.97 2.95 9.61
N VAL A 139 1.68 2.55 8.36
CA VAL A 139 0.35 2.74 7.75
C VAL A 139 -0.73 2.01 8.54
N LEU A 140 -0.48 0.77 8.95
CA LEU A 140 -1.42 -0.03 9.74
C LEU A 140 -1.63 0.52 11.16
N ALA A 141 -0.56 0.97 11.82
CA ALA A 141 -0.65 1.59 13.13
C ALA A 141 -1.45 2.90 13.09
N GLY A 142 -1.21 3.73 12.06
CA GLY A 142 -1.94 4.99 11.88
C GLY A 142 -3.42 4.78 11.53
N SER A 143 -3.76 3.72 10.79
CA SER A 143 -5.15 3.40 10.42
C SER A 143 -5.94 2.69 11.53
N MET A 144 -5.27 2.00 12.46
CA MET A 144 -5.91 1.37 13.63
C MET A 144 -6.02 2.30 14.85
N GLY A 145 -5.21 3.36 14.95
CA GLY A 145 -5.26 4.33 16.05
C GLY A 145 -6.61 5.06 16.18
N ASP A 146 -7.28 5.32 15.06
CA ASP A 146 -8.62 5.95 15.01
C ASP A 146 -9.79 4.95 15.11
N ALA A 147 -9.52 3.64 15.21
CA ALA A 147 -10.52 2.59 15.13
C ALA A 147 -11.14 2.17 16.48
N ARG A 148 -11.09 3.01 17.54
CA ARG A 148 -11.91 2.78 18.73
C ARG A 148 -13.38 2.96 18.37
N ILE A 149 -14.07 1.85 18.12
CA ILE A 149 -15.53 1.81 18.04
C ILE A 149 -16.03 2.34 19.40
N PRO A 150 -16.83 3.41 19.46
CA PRO A 150 -17.52 3.76 20.68
C PRO A 150 -18.41 2.56 21.02
N SER A 151 -18.00 1.79 22.02
CA SER A 151 -18.83 0.76 22.61
C SER A 151 -20.09 1.43 23.11
N GLU A 152 -21.25 1.08 22.54
CA GLU A 152 -22.54 1.53 23.04
C GLU A 152 -22.58 1.33 24.56
N PRO A 153 -23.05 2.31 25.35
CA PRO A 153 -23.25 2.11 26.77
C PRO A 153 -24.22 0.93 26.91
N ARG A 154 -23.75 -0.16 27.51
CA ARG A 154 -24.62 -1.26 27.93
C ARG A 154 -25.68 -0.65 28.83
N GLY A 155 -26.91 -0.52 28.31
CA GLY A 155 -28.05 -0.07 29.09
C GLY A 155 -28.12 -0.90 30.36
N ALA A 156 -27.99 -0.23 31.50
CA ALA A 156 -28.32 -0.80 32.79
C ALA A 156 -29.83 -1.08 32.77
N ALA A 157 -30.18 -2.36 32.86
CA ALA A 157 -31.53 -2.83 33.17
C ALA A 157 -31.74 -2.81 34.69
#